data_AF-A0A1M3C3T4-F1
#
_entry.id   AF-A0A1M3C3T4-F1
#
_cell.length_a   1.000
_cell.length_b   1.000
_cell.length_c   1.000
_cell.angle_alpha   90.00
_cell.angle_beta   90.00
_cell.angle_gamma   90.00
#
_symmetry.space_group_name_H-M   'P 1'
#
loop_
_entity.id
_entity.type
_entity.pdbx_description
1 polymer ?
#
loop_
_entity_poly.entity_id
_entity_poly.type
_entity_poly.pdbx_seq_one_letter_code
_entity_poly.pdbx_strand_id
1 'polypeptide(L)'
;MTRAFNKLSALAVRNAGPGKLSEGDVWTIPGGKQKGRKDKTPDFRVPLVPEALSLIEQTKPLARDGYLFSSIRKGIISDATMARLMERREMAARPHGFRSSLRDWIAETTNTPYEVAETTLGHTVGGKGERAYRRTDSLEQRRVLLGDRAKLMCSAPKVQ
;
A
#
# COMPACT_ATOMS: atom_id res chain seq x y z
N MET A 1 4.95 5.72 25.50
CA MET A 1 5.24 4.45 24.79
C MET A 1 4.14 4.17 23.74
N THR A 2 4.13 4.95 22.66
CA THR A 2 3.00 4.93 21.71
C THR A 2 3.23 3.90 20.60
N ARG A 3 2.49 2.80 20.73
CA ARG A 3 1.97 1.86 19.74
C ARG A 3 2.79 1.63 18.47
N ALA A 4 3.30 0.41 18.42
CA ALA A 4 4.05 -0.14 17.32
C ALA A 4 3.14 -0.58 16.16
N PHE A 5 3.71 -0.56 14.95
CA PHE A 5 3.28 -1.25 13.72
C PHE A 5 2.08 -0.64 12.96
N ASN A 6 2.36 0.41 12.17
CA ASN A 6 1.52 0.77 11.02
C ASN A 6 2.23 0.42 9.69
N LYS A 7 2.95 -0.72 9.66
CA LYS A 7 3.97 -1.08 8.65
C LYS A 7 3.47 -1.98 7.51
N LEU A 8 2.38 -1.58 6.88
CA LEU A 8 2.45 -1.41 5.42
C LEU A 8 2.68 0.07 5.06
N SER A 9 3.29 0.79 5.99
CA SER A 9 3.53 2.23 6.04
C SER A 9 3.97 2.77 4.70
N ALA A 10 3.81 4.08 4.49
CA ALA A 10 4.42 4.83 3.39
C ALA A 10 5.83 4.33 2.99
N LEU A 11 6.59 3.74 3.91
CA LEU A 11 7.82 3.00 3.64
C LEU A 11 7.73 1.96 2.51
N ALA A 12 6.70 1.10 2.46
CA ALA A 12 6.54 0.12 1.39
C ALA A 12 6.42 0.85 0.05
N VAL A 13 5.44 1.76 -0.08
CA VAL A 13 5.18 2.59 -1.27
C VAL A 13 6.44 3.35 -1.70
N ARG A 14 7.14 3.99 -0.77
CA ARG A 14 8.39 4.74 -1.04
C ARG A 14 9.55 3.84 -1.46
N ASN A 15 9.54 2.57 -1.05
CA ASN A 15 10.52 1.58 -1.48
C ASN A 15 10.19 0.92 -2.82
N ALA A 16 9.01 1.22 -3.40
CA ALA A 16 8.64 0.74 -4.73
C ALA A 16 9.68 1.20 -5.76
N GLY A 17 10.00 0.31 -6.69
CA GLY A 17 10.95 0.56 -7.77
C GLY A 17 10.52 -0.23 -8.99
N PRO A 18 10.86 0.20 -10.22
CA PRO A 18 10.46 -0.50 -11.44
C PRO A 18 10.88 -1.98 -11.44
N GLY A 19 12.10 -2.29 -11.00
CA GLY A 19 12.60 -3.67 -10.86
C GLY A 19 12.17 -4.40 -9.57
N LYS A 20 11.24 -3.84 -8.79
CA LYS A 20 10.69 -4.45 -7.56
C LYS A 20 9.20 -4.74 -7.66
N LEU A 21 8.59 -4.41 -8.80
CA LEU A 21 7.25 -4.88 -9.17
C LEU A 21 7.42 -6.31 -9.67
N SER A 22 6.65 -7.25 -9.13
CA SER A 22 6.57 -8.58 -9.74
C SER A 22 5.91 -8.44 -11.11
N GLU A 23 6.34 -9.26 -12.07
CA GLU A 23 5.80 -9.24 -13.43
C GLU A 23 4.25 -9.28 -13.43
N GLY A 24 3.63 -8.45 -14.27
CA GLY A 24 2.17 -8.36 -14.39
C GLY A 24 1.52 -7.29 -13.50
N ASP A 25 0.37 -7.64 -12.92
CA ASP A 25 -0.54 -6.72 -12.21
C ASP A 25 -0.54 -6.94 -10.69
N VAL A 26 0.56 -7.45 -10.15
CA VAL A 26 0.76 -7.71 -8.72
C VAL A 26 2.11 -7.16 -8.30
N TRP A 27 2.16 -6.49 -7.15
CA TRP A 27 3.39 -6.09 -6.50
C TRP A 27 3.68 -6.98 -5.29
N THR A 28 4.75 -7.76 -5.37
CA THR A 28 5.22 -8.62 -4.28
C THR A 28 6.28 -7.92 -3.43
N ILE A 29 6.00 -7.79 -2.13
CA ILE A 29 6.95 -7.34 -1.12
C ILE A 29 7.50 -8.57 -0.40
N PRO A 30 8.79 -8.91 -0.55
CA PRO A 30 9.37 -10.09 0.08
C PRO A 30 9.23 -10.04 1.60
N GLY A 31 8.90 -11.18 2.21
CA GLY A 31 8.72 -11.32 3.65
C GLY A 31 9.92 -10.85 4.48
N GLY A 32 11.14 -11.09 3.99
CA GLY A 32 12.38 -10.60 4.61
C GLY A 32 12.54 -9.07 4.63
N LYS A 33 11.74 -8.33 3.86
CA LYS A 33 11.67 -6.85 3.87
C LYS A 33 10.46 -6.33 4.64
N GLN A 34 9.57 -7.21 5.08
CA GLN A 34 8.45 -6.86 5.94
C GLN A 34 8.87 -6.76 7.41
N LYS A 35 8.06 -6.06 8.21
CA LYS A 35 8.31 -5.96 9.65
C LYS A 35 7.85 -7.25 10.33
N GLY A 36 8.77 -8.20 10.47
CA GLY A 36 8.53 -9.50 11.11
C GLY A 36 9.80 -10.32 11.24
N ARG A 37 9.70 -11.61 11.59
CA ARG A 37 10.86 -12.50 11.61
C ARG A 37 11.24 -12.84 10.16
N LYS A 38 12.48 -12.56 9.79
CA LYS A 38 13.03 -12.65 8.42
C LYS A 38 12.74 -14.00 7.72
N ASP A 39 12.59 -15.08 8.49
CA ASP A 39 12.35 -16.45 8.00
C ASP A 39 10.93 -16.98 8.24
N LYS A 40 10.03 -16.15 8.80
CA LYS A 40 8.67 -16.57 9.19
C LYS A 40 7.56 -15.66 8.67
N THR A 41 7.93 -14.55 8.05
CA THR A 41 6.96 -13.64 7.44
C THR A 41 6.81 -14.03 5.97
N PRO A 42 5.59 -14.38 5.50
CA PRO A 42 5.35 -14.67 4.10
C PRO A 42 5.49 -13.40 3.26
N ASP A 43 5.63 -13.58 1.95
CA ASP A 43 5.57 -12.48 1.01
C ASP A 43 4.19 -11.81 1.05
N PHE A 44 4.19 -10.49 0.91
CA PHE A 44 2.96 -9.71 0.85
C PHE A 44 2.74 -9.21 -0.56
N ARG A 45 1.68 -9.72 -1.17
CA ARG A 45 1.27 -9.36 -2.52
C ARG A 45 0.21 -8.27 -2.47
N VAL A 46 0.36 -7.26 -3.32
CA VAL A 46 -0.59 -6.16 -3.50
C VAL A 46 -1.08 -6.20 -4.95
N PRO A 47 -2.37 -6.44 -5.22
CA PRO A 47 -2.88 -6.37 -6.58
C PRO A 47 -2.84 -4.90 -7.04
N LEU A 48 -2.29 -4.68 -8.23
CA LEU A 48 -2.22 -3.38 -8.89
C LEU A 48 -3.40 -3.25 -9.83
N VAL A 49 -4.24 -2.27 -9.56
CA VAL A 49 -5.39 -1.91 -10.41
C VAL A 49 -4.93 -1.07 -11.61
N PRO A 50 -5.71 -0.98 -12.70
CA PRO A 50 -5.32 -0.24 -13.90
C PRO A 50 -4.85 1.20 -13.62
N GLU A 51 -5.50 1.89 -12.68
CA GLU A 51 -5.14 3.25 -12.27
C GLU A 51 -3.76 3.29 -11.59
N ALA A 52 -3.45 2.29 -10.76
CA ALA A 52 -2.15 2.19 -10.09
C ALA A 52 -1.03 1.86 -11.08
N LEU A 53 -1.30 0.98 -12.06
CA LEU A 53 -0.38 0.68 -13.15
C LEU A 53 -0.10 1.92 -14.00
N SER A 54 -1.15 2.66 -14.37
CA SER A 54 -1.01 3.93 -15.11
C SER A 54 -0.16 4.95 -14.35
N LEU A 55 -0.37 5.09 -13.04
CA LEU A 55 0.45 5.97 -12.20
C LEU A 55 1.92 5.53 -12.19
N ILE A 56 2.19 4.22 -12.08
CA ILE A 56 3.54 3.68 -12.12
C ILE A 56 4.21 4.04 -13.45
N GLU A 57 3.56 3.81 -14.60
CA GLU A 57 4.11 4.15 -15.91
C GLU A 57 4.45 5.64 -16.02
N GLN A 58 3.57 6.51 -15.56
CA GLN A 58 3.82 7.97 -15.53
C GLN A 58 4.98 8.37 -14.61
N THR A 59 5.22 7.59 -13.55
CA THR A 59 6.27 7.88 -12.56
C THR A 59 7.63 7.27 -12.95
N LYS A 60 7.66 6.24 -13.82
CA LYS A 60 8.90 5.57 -14.25
C LYS A 60 9.97 6.52 -14.78
N PRO A 61 9.68 7.53 -15.63
CA PRO A 61 10.71 8.48 -16.10
C PRO A 61 11.36 9.31 -14.98
N LEU A 62 10.68 9.43 -13.83
CA LEU A 62 11.17 10.16 -12.65
C LEU A 62 11.95 9.26 -11.68
N ALA A 63 12.00 7.94 -11.93
CA ALA A 63 12.65 6.99 -11.05
C ALA A 63 14.17 7.19 -11.02
N ARG A 64 14.76 7.11 -9.82
CA ARG A 64 16.22 7.16 -9.60
C ARG A 64 16.64 6.15 -8.55
N ASP A 65 17.88 5.69 -8.60
CA ASP A 65 18.46 4.73 -7.65
C ASP A 65 17.62 3.46 -7.43
N GLY A 66 16.83 3.05 -8.43
CA GLY A 66 15.92 1.90 -8.32
C GLY A 66 14.67 2.15 -7.47
N TYR A 67 14.25 3.41 -7.30
CA TYR A 67 13.03 3.81 -6.60
C TYR A 67 12.14 4.70 -7.48
N LEU A 68 10.82 4.46 -7.43
CA LEU A 68 9.81 5.34 -8.06
C LEU A 68 9.70 6.68 -7.32
N PHE A 69 9.92 6.68 -6.01
CA PHE A 69 9.85 7.87 -5.15
C PHE A 69 11.21 8.17 -4.50
N SER A 70 12.19 8.53 -5.33
CA SER A 70 13.55 8.83 -4.91
C SER A 70 13.70 10.20 -4.24
N SER A 71 14.62 10.30 -3.28
CA SER A 71 15.14 11.56 -2.75
C SER A 71 16.09 12.21 -3.75
N ILE A 72 16.26 13.55 -3.67
CA ILE A 72 17.20 14.31 -4.51
C ILE A 72 18.66 13.94 -4.20
N ARG A 73 18.97 13.59 -2.94
CA ARG A 73 20.34 13.26 -2.54
C ARG A 73 20.69 11.81 -2.84
N LYS A 74 20.00 10.87 -2.17
CA LYS A 74 20.20 9.42 -2.29
C LYS A 74 19.06 8.67 -1.58
N GLY A 75 18.64 7.54 -2.13
CA GLY A 75 17.66 6.64 -1.50
C GLY A 75 16.22 7.15 -1.61
N ILE A 76 15.33 6.69 -0.72
CA ILE A 76 13.89 7.00 -0.77
C ILE A 76 13.56 8.35 -0.14
N ILE A 77 12.45 8.96 -0.56
CA ILE A 77 11.90 10.14 0.10
C ILE A 77 11.61 9.88 1.59
N SER A 78 11.93 10.85 2.47
CA SER A 78 11.66 10.72 3.91
C SER A 78 10.19 11.01 4.23
N ASP A 79 9.69 10.54 5.39
CA ASP A 79 8.31 10.84 5.82
C ASP A 79 8.15 12.35 6.05
N ALA A 80 9.18 13.01 6.58
CA ALA A 80 9.19 14.46 6.77
C ALA A 80 9.13 15.22 5.45
N THR A 81 9.78 14.74 4.40
CA THR A 81 9.70 15.35 3.06
C THR A 81 8.28 15.25 2.50
N MET A 82 7.62 14.10 2.66
CA MET A 82 6.23 13.92 2.23
C MET A 82 5.29 14.83 3.04
N ALA A 83 5.44 14.86 4.37
CA ALA A 83 4.63 15.69 5.24
C ALA A 83 4.74 17.19 4.90
N ARG A 84 5.97 17.69 4.68
CA ARG A 84 6.23 19.08 4.25
C ARG A 84 5.67 19.40 2.86
N LEU A 85 5.66 18.43 1.94
CA LEU A 85 5.03 18.62 0.64
C LEU A 85 3.52 18.82 0.80
N MET A 86 2.85 17.95 1.56
CA MET A 86 1.41 18.03 1.79
C MET A 86 1.03 19.31 2.52
N GLU A 87 1.82 19.74 3.51
CA GLU A 87 1.64 21.00 4.23
C GLU A 87 1.76 22.22 3.32
N ARG A 88 2.80 22.31 2.49
CA ARG A 88 2.97 23.42 1.53
C ARG A 88 1.89 23.46 0.44
N ARG A 89 1.23 22.34 0.20
CA ARG A 89 0.10 22.22 -0.72
C ARG A 89 -1.24 22.38 0.00
N GLU A 90 -1.22 22.75 1.28
CA GLU A 90 -2.40 22.98 2.12
C GLU A 90 -3.37 21.78 2.11
N MET A 91 -2.82 20.57 1.99
CA MET A 91 -3.62 19.35 1.94
C MET A 91 -4.11 19.00 3.34
N ALA A 92 -5.42 18.79 3.49
CA ALA A 92 -6.01 18.30 4.73
C ALA A 92 -5.52 16.88 5.11
N ALA A 93 -5.06 16.09 4.14
CA ALA A 93 -4.59 14.73 4.34
C ALA A 93 -3.18 14.65 4.97
N ARG A 94 -2.93 13.62 5.78
CA ARG A 94 -1.61 13.32 6.36
C ARG A 94 -1.14 11.91 5.97
N PRO A 95 0.18 11.67 5.82
CA PRO A 95 0.73 10.37 5.39
C PRO A 95 0.31 9.18 6.26
N HIS A 96 0.02 9.42 7.54
CA HIS A 96 -0.39 8.39 8.49
C HIS A 96 -1.86 8.00 8.40
N GLY A 97 -2.69 8.82 7.74
CA GLY A 97 -4.15 8.62 7.66
C GLY A 97 -4.60 7.61 6.62
N PHE A 98 -3.78 7.29 5.61
CA PHE A 98 -4.22 6.50 4.46
C PHE A 98 -4.77 5.10 4.82
N ARG A 99 -4.22 4.42 5.82
CA ARG A 99 -4.75 3.11 6.26
C ARG A 99 -6.05 3.22 7.02
N SER A 100 -6.13 4.17 7.95
CA SER A 100 -7.34 4.41 8.72
C SER A 100 -8.48 4.80 7.78
N SER A 101 -8.25 5.77 6.90
CA SER A 101 -9.25 6.16 5.89
C SER A 101 -9.65 5.03 4.94
N LEU A 102 -8.70 4.14 4.57
CA LEU A 102 -9.04 2.95 3.80
C LEU A 102 -9.89 1.97 4.64
N ARG A 103 -9.53 1.73 5.90
CA ARG A 103 -10.24 0.83 6.80
C ARG A 103 -11.66 1.31 7.10
N ASP A 104 -11.81 2.60 7.35
CA ASP A 104 -13.07 3.27 7.63
C ASP A 104 -13.97 3.17 6.40
N TRP A 105 -13.45 3.53 5.21
CA TRP A 105 -14.19 3.36 3.96
C TRP A 105 -14.64 1.92 3.71
N ILE A 106 -13.77 0.92 3.93
CA ILE A 106 -14.15 -0.49 3.77
C ILE A 106 -15.32 -0.83 4.70
N ALA A 107 -15.26 -0.38 5.97
CA ALA A 107 -16.31 -0.64 6.96
C ALA A 107 -17.64 0.04 6.64
N GLU A 108 -17.58 1.28 6.15
CA GLU A 108 -18.78 2.11 5.98
C GLU A 108 -19.47 1.92 4.64
N THR A 109 -18.75 1.51 3.60
CA THR A 109 -19.25 1.57 2.22
C THR A 109 -19.23 0.25 1.47
N THR A 110 -18.72 -0.83 2.09
CA THR A 110 -18.60 -2.13 1.43
C THR A 110 -19.07 -3.27 2.33
N ASN A 111 -19.48 -4.39 1.72
CA ASN A 111 -19.76 -5.64 2.41
C ASN A 111 -18.52 -6.57 2.45
N THR A 112 -17.32 -5.99 2.39
CA THR A 112 -16.07 -6.76 2.35
C THR A 112 -15.88 -7.54 3.65
N PRO A 113 -15.60 -8.86 3.58
CA PRO A 113 -15.32 -9.64 4.77
C PRO A 113 -14.15 -9.06 5.56
N TYR A 114 -14.25 -9.08 6.88
CA TYR A 114 -13.22 -8.56 7.80
C TYR A 114 -11.82 -9.03 7.45
N GLU A 115 -11.68 -10.32 7.13
CA GLU A 115 -10.41 -10.95 6.79
C GLU A 115 -9.76 -10.35 5.54
N VAL A 116 -10.57 -10.05 4.52
CA VAL A 116 -10.11 -9.44 3.26
C VAL A 116 -9.72 -7.99 3.50
N ALA A 117 -10.49 -7.27 4.33
CA ALA A 117 -10.19 -5.88 4.71
C ALA A 117 -8.84 -5.77 5.44
N GLU A 118 -8.65 -6.59 6.47
CA GLU A 118 -7.42 -6.60 7.26
C GLU A 118 -6.22 -7.11 6.43
N THR A 119 -6.41 -8.12 5.58
CA THR A 119 -5.37 -8.60 4.65
C THR A 119 -5.02 -7.53 3.61
N THR A 120 -5.97 -6.70 3.17
CA THR A 120 -5.70 -5.54 2.28
C THR A 120 -4.78 -4.52 2.96
N LEU A 121 -4.97 -4.29 4.25
CA LEU A 121 -4.09 -3.45 5.08
C LEU A 121 -2.77 -4.15 5.45
N GLY A 122 -2.66 -5.44 5.08
CA GLY A 122 -1.67 -6.46 5.41
C GLY A 122 -1.42 -6.63 6.89
N HIS A 123 -2.51 -6.63 7.63
CA HIS A 123 -2.58 -7.21 8.95
C HIS A 123 -2.69 -8.73 8.83
N THR A 124 -2.10 -9.42 9.80
CA THR A 124 -2.26 -10.88 9.92
C THR A 124 -3.54 -11.18 10.67
N VAL A 125 -4.46 -11.90 10.04
CA VAL A 125 -5.76 -12.27 10.63
C VAL A 125 -5.76 -13.71 11.11
N GLY A 126 -6.43 -13.97 12.24
CA GLY A 126 -6.69 -15.31 12.77
C GLY A 126 -5.52 -15.92 13.55
N GLY A 127 -5.82 -16.99 14.31
CA GLY A 127 -4.85 -17.74 15.11
C GLY A 127 -3.91 -18.62 14.27
N LYS A 128 -2.91 -19.29 14.89
CA LYS A 128 -1.99 -20.20 14.16
C LYS A 128 -2.74 -21.29 13.38
N GLY A 129 -3.83 -21.83 13.92
CA GLY A 129 -4.64 -22.89 13.29
C GLY A 129 -5.45 -22.39 12.09
N GLU A 130 -6.17 -21.28 12.22
CA GLU A 130 -6.96 -20.69 11.11
C GLU A 130 -6.09 -20.29 9.92
N ARG A 131 -4.86 -19.80 10.18
CA ARG A 131 -3.92 -19.45 9.12
C ARG A 131 -3.40 -20.65 8.34
N ALA A 132 -3.36 -21.84 8.94
CA ALA A 132 -2.99 -23.06 8.22
C ALA A 132 -4.08 -23.49 7.23
N TYR A 133 -5.34 -23.16 7.52
CA TYR A 133 -6.48 -23.41 6.65
C TYR A 133 -6.71 -22.29 5.61
N ARG A 134 -6.37 -21.03 5.92
CA ARG A 134 -6.32 -19.93 4.94
C ARG A 134 -5.11 -20.07 4.03
N ARG A 135 -5.22 -20.92 3.02
CA ARG A 135 -4.19 -21.11 1.98
C ARG A 135 -4.10 -19.95 0.98
N THR A 136 -4.97 -18.94 1.06
CA THR A 136 -5.03 -17.85 0.07
C THR A 136 -5.01 -16.46 0.74
N ASP A 137 -4.34 -15.51 0.11
CA ASP A 137 -4.28 -14.09 0.52
C ASP A 137 -5.42 -13.24 -0.08
N SER A 138 -6.47 -13.92 -0.56
CA SER A 138 -7.69 -13.34 -1.16
C SER A 138 -7.40 -12.31 -2.26
N LEU A 139 -6.35 -12.52 -3.06
CA LEU A 139 -5.81 -11.53 -3.99
C LEU A 139 -6.87 -10.94 -4.94
N GLU A 140 -7.79 -11.76 -5.46
CA GLU A 140 -8.81 -11.29 -6.39
C GLU A 140 -9.90 -10.45 -5.71
N GLN A 141 -10.37 -10.85 -4.52
CA GLN A 141 -11.31 -10.04 -3.75
C GLN A 141 -10.69 -8.68 -3.37
N ARG A 142 -9.39 -8.66 -3.09
CA ARG A 142 -8.63 -7.43 -2.82
C ARG A 142 -8.48 -6.58 -4.09
N ARG A 143 -8.33 -7.19 -5.27
CA ARG A 143 -8.26 -6.48 -6.56
C ARG A 143 -9.56 -5.74 -6.84
N VAL A 144 -10.70 -6.41 -6.69
CA VAL A 144 -12.03 -5.79 -6.84
C VAL A 144 -12.19 -4.62 -5.88
N LEU A 145 -11.91 -4.83 -4.59
CA LEU A 145 -12.00 -3.80 -3.56
C LEU A 145 -11.15 -2.55 -3.87
N LEU A 146 -9.89 -2.76 -4.25
CA LEU A 146 -8.99 -1.65 -4.58
C LEU A 146 -9.39 -0.97 -5.90
N GLY A 147 -10.00 -1.69 -6.83
CA GLY A 147 -10.52 -1.14 -8.08
C GLY A 147 -11.68 -0.20 -7.84
N ASP A 148 -12.63 -0.58 -6.98
CA ASP A 148 -13.76 0.26 -6.62
C ASP A 148 -13.30 1.53 -5.88
N ARG A 149 -12.32 1.38 -4.97
CA ARG A 149 -11.70 2.52 -4.31
C ARG A 149 -11.01 3.46 -5.29
N ALA A 150 -10.29 2.93 -6.28
CA ALA A 150 -9.56 3.71 -7.27
C ALA A 150 -10.52 4.54 -8.14
N LYS A 151 -11.59 3.92 -8.65
CA LYS A 151 -12.63 4.62 -9.41
C LYS A 151 -13.20 5.81 -8.64
N LEU A 152 -13.53 5.62 -7.37
CA LEU A 152 -14.04 6.70 -6.50
C LEU A 152 -13.04 7.86 -6.34
N MET A 153 -11.75 7.55 -6.16
CA MET A 153 -10.71 8.58 -6.01
C MET A 153 -10.45 9.32 -7.33
N CYS A 154 -10.57 8.66 -8.47
CA CYS A 154 -10.36 9.24 -9.79
C CYS A 154 -11.60 9.97 -10.34
N SER A 155 -12.79 9.70 -9.82
CA SER A 155 -14.03 10.41 -10.18
C SER A 155 -14.26 11.68 -9.36
N ALA A 156 -13.47 11.94 -8.31
CA ALA A 156 -13.56 13.16 -7.52
C ALA A 156 -13.08 14.37 -8.36
N PRO A 157 -13.79 15.53 -8.30
CA PRO A 157 -13.38 16.71 -9.04
C PRO A 157 -11.95 17.11 -8.63
N LYS A 158 -11.09 17.36 -9.62
CA LYS A 158 -9.74 17.87 -9.37
C LYS A 158 -9.88 19.21 -8.65
N VAL A 159 -9.49 19.27 -7.38
CA VAL A 159 -9.31 20.54 -6.68
C VAL A 159 -8.23 21.31 -7.44
N GLN A 160 -8.61 22.46 -8.00
CA GLN A 160 -7.73 23.36 -8.76
C GLN A 160 -6.61 23.91 -7.87
#